data_AF-A0A6M0C714-F1
#
_entry.id   AF-A0A6M0C714-F1
#
_cell.length_a   1.000
_cell.length_b   1.000
_cell.length_c   1.000
_cell.angle_alpha   90.00
_cell.angle_beta   90.00
_cell.angle_gamma   90.00
#
_symmetry.space_group_name_H-M   'P 1'
#
loop_
_entity.id
_entity.type
_entity.pdbx_description
1 polymer ?
#
loop_
_entity_poly.entity_id
_entity_poly.type
_entity_poly.pdbx_seq_one_letter_code
_entity_poly.pdbx_strand_id
1 'polypeptide(L)'
;MTEFWNQVLNFAETITFRVGNQLLKDFGNVTADEKADGSLITKSDKWADREIREAIAHTFPTHGILTEETQQIFPSNEWCWIIDPLDATTNFAQGIPIWATSIALLYQGIPIFGYIHLPPLHQSYYGFY
;
A
#
# COMPACT_ATOMS: atom_id res chain seq x y z
N MET A 1 2.10 0.94 -25.21
CA MET A 1 2.65 -0.02 -24.22
C MET A 1 3.39 0.71 -23.09
N THR A 2 4.23 1.69 -23.39
CA THR A 2 4.90 2.56 -22.38
C THR A 2 3.94 3.44 -21.58
N GLU A 3 2.85 3.92 -22.18
CA GLU A 3 1.91 4.85 -21.52
C GLU A 3 1.19 4.23 -20.31
N PHE A 4 0.77 2.96 -20.41
CA PHE A 4 0.16 2.24 -19.30
C PHE A 4 1.14 2.08 -18.12
N TRP A 5 2.37 1.66 -18.38
CA TRP A 5 3.36 1.48 -17.32
C TRP A 5 3.79 2.81 -16.70
N ASN A 6 3.86 3.89 -17.48
CA ASN A 6 4.05 5.22 -16.95
C ASN A 6 2.88 5.64 -16.04
N GLN A 7 1.64 5.33 -16.42
CA GLN A 7 0.47 5.59 -15.59
C GLN A 7 0.53 4.79 -14.27
N VAL A 8 0.86 3.50 -14.34
CA VAL A 8 1.00 2.61 -13.17
C VAL A 8 2.09 3.13 -12.22
N LEU A 9 3.28 3.46 -12.73
CA LEU A 9 4.38 3.98 -11.93
C LEU A 9 4.06 5.34 -11.32
N ASN A 10 3.56 6.28 -12.13
CA ASN A 10 3.18 7.61 -11.65
C ASN A 10 2.08 7.54 -10.59
N PHE A 11 1.10 6.66 -10.78
CA PHE A 11 0.06 6.41 -9.79
C PHE A 11 0.67 5.90 -8.49
N ALA A 12 1.50 4.85 -8.57
CA ALA A 12 2.15 4.24 -7.42
C ALA A 12 2.94 5.24 -6.60
N GLU A 13 3.81 6.00 -7.26
CA GLU A 13 4.60 7.06 -6.64
C GLU A 13 3.71 8.11 -6.00
N THR A 14 2.72 8.63 -6.73
CA THR A 14 1.85 9.70 -6.22
C THR A 14 1.08 9.26 -4.97
N ILE A 15 0.48 8.06 -4.99
CA ILE A 15 -0.34 7.59 -3.89
C ILE A 15 0.51 7.26 -2.65
N THR A 16 1.65 6.59 -2.83
CA THR A 16 2.52 6.21 -1.70
C THR A 16 3.18 7.42 -1.07
N PHE A 17 3.59 8.44 -1.85
CA PHE A 17 4.12 9.69 -1.30
C PHE A 17 3.04 10.45 -0.51
N ARG A 18 1.81 10.54 -1.03
CA ARG A 18 0.70 11.22 -0.36
C ARG A 18 0.39 10.57 1.00
N VAL A 19 0.24 9.25 1.00
CA VAL A 19 -0.03 8.46 2.21
C VAL A 19 1.15 8.54 3.17
N GLY A 20 2.36 8.30 2.69
CA GLY A 20 3.60 8.35 3.49
C GLY A 20 3.81 9.67 4.21
N ASN A 21 3.54 10.80 3.54
CA ASN A 21 3.63 12.14 4.15
C ASN A 21 2.64 12.36 5.29
N GLN A 22 1.46 11.73 5.23
CA GLN A 22 0.51 11.78 6.34
C GLN A 22 0.92 10.82 7.46
N LEU A 23 1.34 9.60 7.12
CA LEU A 23 1.82 8.61 8.09
C LEU A 23 3.02 9.12 8.90
N LEU A 24 3.92 9.89 8.29
CA LEU A 24 5.04 10.53 9.01
C LEU A 24 4.61 11.46 10.15
N LYS A 25 3.40 12.03 10.11
CA LYS A 25 2.88 12.88 11.20
C LYS A 25 2.39 12.06 12.40
N ASP A 26 1.96 10.83 12.13
CA ASP A 26 1.39 9.91 13.12
C ASP A 26 2.48 8.99 13.71
N PHE A 27 3.56 8.76 12.95
CA PHE A 27 4.70 7.94 13.29
C PHE A 27 5.22 8.18 14.72
N GLY A 28 5.33 7.10 15.51
CA GLY A 28 5.77 7.14 16.91
C GLY A 28 4.80 7.80 17.91
N ASN A 29 3.62 8.24 17.46
CA ASN A 29 2.65 8.97 18.27
C ASN A 29 1.25 8.32 18.27
N VAL A 30 1.15 7.06 17.86
CA VAL A 30 -0.11 6.31 17.76
C VAL A 30 -0.17 5.14 18.74
N THR A 31 -1.39 4.79 19.13
CA THR A 31 -1.67 3.53 19.84
C THR A 31 -2.08 2.47 18.83
N ALA A 32 -1.55 1.26 18.99
CA ALA A 32 -1.94 0.09 18.21
C ALA A 32 -2.92 -0.79 18.98
N ASP A 33 -3.89 -1.34 18.25
CA ASP A 33 -4.74 -2.43 18.69
C ASP A 33 -4.16 -3.76 18.16
N GLU A 34 -4.50 -4.88 18.78
CA GLU A 34 -4.08 -6.23 18.35
C GLU A 34 -5.21 -6.88 17.55
N LYS A 35 -4.89 -7.41 16.36
CA LYS A 35 -5.78 -8.24 15.54
C LYS A 35 -5.90 -9.64 16.17
N ALA A 36 -6.89 -10.42 15.74
CA ALA A 36 -7.14 -11.76 16.29
C ALA A 36 -5.99 -12.75 16.06
N ASP A 37 -5.12 -12.48 15.09
CA ASP A 37 -3.94 -13.28 14.75
C ASP A 37 -2.65 -12.80 15.45
N GLY A 38 -2.72 -11.78 16.30
CA GLY A 38 -1.59 -11.21 17.03
C GLY A 38 -0.81 -10.12 16.29
N SER A 39 -1.20 -9.77 15.06
CA SER A 39 -0.64 -8.62 14.35
C SER A 39 -1.19 -7.30 14.89
N LEU A 40 -0.47 -6.19 14.70
CA LEU A 40 -0.89 -4.86 15.18
C LEU A 40 -1.61 -4.09 14.08
N ILE A 41 -2.54 -3.23 14.49
CA ILE A 41 -3.26 -2.31 13.61
C ILE A 41 -3.45 -0.96 14.29
N THR A 42 -3.30 0.14 13.57
CA THR A 42 -3.59 1.48 14.07
C THR A 42 -4.71 2.13 13.26
N LYS A 43 -5.15 3.32 13.70
CA LYS A 43 -6.04 4.17 12.90
C LYS A 43 -5.38 4.63 11.60
N SER A 44 -4.05 4.72 11.58
CA SER A 44 -3.27 5.14 10.42
C SER A 44 -3.24 4.06 9.34
N ASP A 45 -3.18 2.77 9.71
CA ASP A 45 -3.30 1.64 8.76
C ASP A 45 -4.67 1.68 8.04
N LYS A 46 -5.77 1.80 8.80
CA LYS A 46 -7.14 1.88 8.26
C LYS A 46 -7.35 3.10 7.37
N TRP A 47 -6.75 4.23 7.73
CA TRP A 47 -6.81 5.45 6.93
C TRP A 47 -6.06 5.25 5.61
N ALA A 48 -4.81 4.78 5.66
CA ALA A 48 -3.98 4.54 4.50
C ALA A 48 -4.62 3.53 3.54
N ASP A 49 -5.16 2.42 4.05
CA ASP A 49 -5.92 1.44 3.27
C ASP A 49 -7.05 2.09 2.47
N ARG A 50 -7.92 2.84 3.15
CA ARG A 50 -9.06 3.51 2.50
C ARG A 50 -8.60 4.46 1.39
N GLU A 51 -7.61 5.30 1.67
CA GLU A 51 -7.11 6.29 0.72
C GLU A 51 -6.52 5.64 -0.55
N ILE A 52 -5.78 4.54 -0.39
CA ILE A 52 -5.21 3.81 -1.51
C ILE A 52 -6.32 3.11 -2.30
N ARG A 53 -7.26 2.43 -1.63
CA ARG A 53 -8.38 1.75 -2.30
C ARG A 53 -9.26 2.70 -3.10
N GLU A 54 -9.62 3.84 -2.54
CA GLU A 54 -10.43 4.86 -3.22
C GLU A 54 -9.68 5.43 -4.44
N ALA A 55 -8.38 5.68 -4.30
CA ALA A 55 -7.56 6.15 -5.42
C ALA A 55 -7.48 5.11 -6.55
N ILE A 56 -7.27 3.83 -6.22
CA ILE A 56 -7.25 2.76 -7.23
C ILE A 56 -8.61 2.62 -7.90
N ALA A 57 -9.70 2.57 -7.15
CA ALA A 57 -11.05 2.43 -7.71
C ALA A 57 -11.41 3.59 -8.64
N HIS A 58 -10.88 4.80 -8.37
CA HIS A 58 -11.06 5.95 -9.24
C HIS A 58 -10.21 5.89 -10.51
N THR A 59 -8.92 5.53 -10.40
CA THR A 59 -7.98 5.53 -11.54
C THR A 59 -8.11 4.28 -12.42
N PHE A 60 -8.41 3.14 -11.81
CA PHE A 60 -8.46 1.82 -12.43
C PHE A 60 -9.78 1.11 -12.10
N PRO A 61 -10.94 1.61 -12.57
CA PRO A 61 -12.26 1.15 -12.14
C PRO A 61 -12.57 -0.33 -12.46
N THR A 62 -11.81 -0.94 -13.37
CA THR A 62 -11.96 -2.37 -13.74
C THR A 62 -10.97 -3.29 -13.03
N HIS A 63 -10.04 -2.76 -12.23
CA HIS A 63 -9.06 -3.57 -11.52
C HIS A 63 -9.65 -4.07 -10.19
N GLY A 64 -9.28 -5.29 -9.82
CA GLY A 64 -9.50 -5.81 -8.48
C GLY A 64 -8.52 -5.19 -7.48
N ILE A 65 -8.87 -5.28 -6.20
CA ILE A 65 -8.02 -4.82 -5.09
C ILE A 65 -8.03 -5.89 -4.01
N LEU A 66 -6.85 -6.26 -3.54
CA LEU A 66 -6.61 -7.09 -2.37
C LEU A 66 -5.71 -6.31 -1.41
N THR A 67 -6.11 -6.21 -0.15
CA THR A 67 -5.39 -5.44 0.88
C THR A 67 -5.39 -6.23 2.18
N GLU A 68 -4.35 -6.05 3.00
CA GLU A 68 -4.24 -6.66 4.33
C GLU A 68 -5.46 -6.37 5.21
N GLU A 69 -6.03 -5.16 5.10
CA GLU A 69 -7.01 -4.64 6.05
C GLU A 69 -8.47 -5.01 5.74
N THR A 70 -8.70 -5.81 4.69
CA THR A 70 -10.05 -6.25 4.31
C THR A 70 -10.10 -7.76 4.07
N GLN A 71 -11.30 -8.27 3.79
CA GLN A 71 -11.47 -9.69 3.53
C GLN A 71 -10.65 -10.11 2.30
N GLN A 72 -9.76 -11.09 2.50
CA GLN A 72 -8.82 -11.55 1.48
C GLN A 72 -9.46 -12.55 0.51
N ILE A 73 -10.41 -12.08 -0.30
CA ILE A 73 -10.96 -12.85 -1.43
C ILE A 73 -10.26 -12.37 -2.69
N PHE A 74 -9.53 -13.27 -3.36
CA PHE A 74 -8.87 -12.92 -4.61
C PHE A 74 -9.92 -12.57 -5.68
N PRO A 75 -9.87 -11.37 -6.27
CA PRO A 75 -10.87 -10.93 -7.23
C PRO A 75 -10.72 -11.70 -8.55
N SER A 76 -11.83 -11.90 -9.26
CA SER A 76 -11.83 -12.56 -10.58
C SER A 76 -11.39 -11.63 -11.72
N ASN A 77 -10.96 -10.41 -11.41
CA ASN A 77 -10.49 -9.42 -12.37
C ASN A 77 -9.15 -9.84 -12.98
N GLU A 78 -8.93 -9.50 -14.25
CA GLU A 78 -7.64 -9.76 -14.90
C GLU A 78 -6.52 -8.97 -14.24
N TRP A 79 -6.77 -7.71 -13.89
CA TRP A 79 -5.84 -6.85 -13.18
C TRP A 79 -6.20 -6.79 -11.71
N CYS A 80 -5.22 -6.95 -10.82
CA CYS A 80 -5.44 -6.88 -9.39
C CYS A 80 -4.28 -6.14 -8.69
N TRP A 81 -4.62 -5.14 -7.90
CA TRP A 81 -3.67 -4.49 -7.00
C TRP A 81 -3.58 -5.25 -5.68
N ILE A 82 -2.36 -5.49 -5.21
CA ILE A 82 -2.07 -6.05 -3.89
C ILE A 82 -1.45 -4.95 -3.06
N ILE A 83 -1.98 -4.71 -1.86
CA ILE A 83 -1.64 -3.53 -1.05
C ILE A 83 -1.34 -3.97 0.37
N ASP A 84 -0.20 -3.51 0.87
CA ASP A 84 0.05 -3.35 2.29
C ASP A 84 0.19 -1.84 2.55
N PRO A 85 -0.81 -1.20 3.17
CA PRO A 85 -0.83 0.25 3.34
C PRO A 85 0.26 0.74 4.29
N LEU A 86 0.69 -0.10 5.25
CA LEU A 86 1.64 0.21 6.31
C LEU A 86 2.32 -1.08 6.78
N ASP A 87 3.39 -1.44 6.07
CA ASP A 87 4.22 -2.59 6.43
C ASP A 87 5.09 -2.25 7.65
N ALA A 88 5.17 -3.20 8.58
CA ALA A 88 5.80 -3.08 9.90
C ALA A 88 5.10 -2.09 10.85
N THR A 89 3.78 -2.25 11.06
CA THR A 89 2.97 -1.49 12.05
C THR A 89 3.60 -1.41 13.44
N THR A 90 4.29 -2.47 13.89
CA THR A 90 5.05 -2.46 15.15
C THR A 90 6.15 -1.40 15.14
N ASN A 91 6.95 -1.34 14.08
CA ASN A 91 8.02 -0.35 13.96
C ASN A 91 7.45 1.07 13.89
N PHE A 92 6.38 1.24 13.12
CA PHE A 92 5.67 2.51 13.00
C PHE A 92 5.16 3.03 14.36
N ALA A 93 4.49 2.17 15.13
CA ALA A 93 3.95 2.53 16.44
C ALA A 93 5.07 2.84 17.46
N GLN A 94 6.22 2.17 17.36
CA GLN A 94 7.36 2.36 18.26
C GLN A 94 8.32 3.48 17.84
N GLY A 95 8.05 4.20 16.75
CA GLY A 95 8.94 5.27 16.28
C GLY A 95 10.26 4.74 15.67
N ILE A 96 10.28 3.50 15.19
CA ILE A 96 11.42 2.91 14.49
C ILE A 96 11.30 3.23 12.98
N PRO A 97 12.29 3.90 12.35
CA PRO A 97 12.16 4.47 11.00
C PRO A 97 12.32 3.44 9.87
N ILE A 98 11.84 2.21 10.08
CA ILE A 98 11.90 1.12 9.11
C ILE A 98 10.49 0.55 8.97
N TRP A 99 9.71 1.20 8.11
CA TRP A 99 8.35 0.83 7.73
C TRP A 99 8.08 1.38 6.32
N ALA A 100 7.10 0.83 5.63
CA ALA A 100 6.85 1.14 4.23
C ALA A 100 5.35 1.17 3.87
N THR A 101 5.03 1.74 2.72
CA THR A 101 3.81 1.41 1.99
C THR A 101 4.22 0.57 0.78
N SER A 102 3.59 -0.59 0.60
CA SER A 102 3.91 -1.54 -0.47
C SER A 102 2.69 -1.75 -1.36
N ILE A 103 2.89 -1.62 -2.67
CA ILE A 103 1.86 -1.94 -3.66
C ILE A 103 2.43 -2.78 -4.79
N ALA A 104 1.64 -3.73 -5.28
CA ALA A 104 1.97 -4.54 -6.43
C ALA A 104 0.78 -4.64 -7.38
N LEU A 105 1.06 -4.91 -8.65
CA LEU A 105 0.04 -5.16 -9.67
C LEU A 105 0.25 -6.56 -10.25
N LEU A 106 -0.85 -7.30 -10.31
CA LEU A 106 -0.94 -8.62 -10.91
C LEU A 106 -1.73 -8.53 -12.21
N TYR A 107 -1.32 -9.33 -13.19
CA TYR A 107 -2.11 -9.63 -14.38
C TYR A 107 -2.37 -11.14 -14.42
N GLN A 108 -3.66 -11.52 -14.39
CA GLN A 108 -4.13 -12.90 -14.35
C GLN A 108 -3.47 -13.72 -13.24
N GLY A 109 -3.30 -13.11 -12.06
CA GLY A 109 -2.66 -13.74 -10.90
C GLY A 109 -1.12 -13.73 -10.92
N ILE A 110 -0.49 -13.23 -11.98
CA ILE A 110 0.96 -13.17 -12.12
C ILE A 110 1.45 -11.78 -11.71
N PRO A 111 2.38 -11.65 -10.75
CA PRO A 111 2.96 -10.36 -10.38
C PRO A 111 3.82 -9.83 -11.51
N ILE A 112 3.56 -8.58 -11.92
CA ILE A 112 4.19 -7.94 -13.07
C ILE A 112 4.78 -6.57 -12.73
N PHE A 113 4.39 -5.98 -11.60
CA PHE A 113 4.91 -4.73 -11.09
C PHE A 113 4.87 -4.71 -9.56
N GLY A 114 5.87 -4.08 -8.94
CA GLY A 114 5.91 -3.81 -7.52
C GLY A 114 6.53 -2.45 -7.24
N TYR A 115 6.06 -1.78 -6.19
CA TYR A 115 6.54 -0.50 -5.72
C TYR A 115 6.50 -0.46 -4.18
N ILE A 116 7.61 -0.06 -3.57
CA ILE A 116 7.74 0.09 -2.12
C ILE A 116 8.28 1.48 -1.85
N HIS A 117 7.63 2.21 -0.95
CA HIS A 117 8.09 3.52 -0.46
C HIS A 117 8.37 3.45 1.03
N LEU A 118 9.54 3.95 1.45
CA LEU A 118 9.93 4.11 2.85
C LEU A 118 10.01 5.61 3.16
N PRO A 119 8.93 6.23 3.66
CA PRO A 119 8.90 7.67 3.91
C PRO A 119 10.00 8.17 4.84
N PRO A 120 10.34 7.49 5.96
CA PRO A 120 11.40 7.95 6.86
C PRO A 120 12.79 8.00 6.20
N LEU A 121 13.01 7.16 5.18
CA LEU A 121 14.30 7.05 4.50
C LEU A 121 14.35 7.83 3.19
N HIS A 122 13.23 8.41 2.75
CA HIS A 122 13.08 9.05 1.44
C HIS A 122 13.52 8.14 0.29
N GLN A 123 13.22 6.86 0.40
CA GLN A 123 13.62 5.83 -0.56
C GLN A 123 12.40 5.18 -1.18
N SER A 124 12.49 4.89 -2.47
CA SER A 124 11.51 4.09 -3.19
C SER A 124 12.21 3.05 -4.04
N TYR A 125 11.61 1.87 -4.13
CA TYR A 125 12.08 0.75 -4.94
C TYR A 125 10.93 0.28 -5.82
N TYR A 126 11.19 0.02 -7.09
CA TYR A 126 10.20 -0.53 -7.99
C TYR A 126 10.84 -1.46 -9.00
N GLY A 127 10.03 -2.34 -9.58
CA GLY A 127 10.46 -3.27 -10.61
C GLY A 127 9.29 -3.70 -11.48
N PHE A 128 9.62 -4.13 -12.69
CA PHE A 128 8.70 -4.72 -13.66
C PHE A 128 9.20 -6.12 -14.00
N TYR A 129 8.28 -7.01 -14.36
CA TYR A 129 8.59 -8.29 -14.98
C TYR A 129 8.85 -8.13 -16.49
#